data_AF-A0A4P2Q0X4-F1
#
_entry.id   AF-A0A4P2Q0X4-F1
#
_cell.length_a   1.000
_cell.length_b   1.000
_cell.length_c   1.000
_cell.angle_alpha   90.00
_cell.angle_beta   90.00
_cell.angle_gamma   90.00
#
_symmetry.space_group_name_H-M   'P 1'
#
loop_
_entity.id
_entity.type
_entity.pdbx_description
1 polymer ?
#
loop_
_entity_poly.entity_id
_entity_poly.type
_entity_poly.pdbx_seq_one_letter_code
_entity_poly.pdbx_strand_id
1 'polypeptide(L)'
;MKTFALLARSPLVKLLAAGLAAASAGCAEHEPEGEDIAEATEEIIGGSAVDVATRRTLGLVDVNPSGCSGSLIAQDWVLTAAHCLDFTTINTFSIPRADGILEPRVGVAMEQVGPADIAIVKLEPLGGGSQWPNVTREMHAGDPEDLVGEDITCYGRGYTGYDTPDGLTGYGEWRTLTREVSSFDAPSGLLITESNNDGTETLAPGDSGGGCFVDGETVAIAERGGWDCTNDTTPDTCKATITKIHWAGWRSTAEFKEYIDHAPLRPGGTATFRPLTLENGWTGHPYSTNDPSAAKIANTVHLRGAIATSGLNQVAFVLPNGFRPSSDVYVPTTLCNATKGRLQITPAGTVIVMTDGGPWSNAQCFTSLEGISFAIDNTGATNLSLANGWSNSPYGTRPAAARVDNGVVRLQGAIANGSSSYPFTLPVGSRPLTTQYIPVDLCNAAKGRLIIYTNGTVDIQAYGSFSDAQCFTSLEGVSFDTGGGYLATWPQNGWTLYGTSAPAVKNVDGIVRFTGAIQTSGANPWAFTLPPEYAPATSVYIPVDLCGSEQGRLHVFPSGQVHVEAPAGAWWAAQCFTSLDGAWFGL
;
A
#
# COMPACT_ATOMS: atom_id res chain seq x y z
N MET A 1 -32.03 -29.27 19.43
CA MET A 1 -32.52 -30.05 20.59
C MET A 1 -34.02 -30.27 20.39
N LYS A 2 -34.52 -31.52 20.24
CA LYS A 2 -35.96 -31.89 20.06
C LYS A 2 -36.64 -31.37 18.76
N THR A 3 -37.56 -32.04 18.06
CA THR A 3 -37.98 -33.47 17.95
C THR A 3 -38.62 -33.68 16.56
N PHE A 4 -38.56 -34.89 15.99
CA PHE A 4 -39.36 -35.29 14.81
C PHE A 4 -40.87 -35.28 15.05
N ALA A 5 -41.66 -34.97 14.02
CA ALA A 5 -43.03 -35.47 13.84
C ALA A 5 -43.34 -35.66 12.33
N LEU A 6 -43.77 -36.86 11.95
CA LEU A 6 -44.09 -37.26 10.57
C LEU A 6 -45.61 -37.51 10.44
N LEU A 7 -46.08 -37.85 9.21
CA LEU A 7 -47.44 -38.33 8.82
C LEU A 7 -48.40 -37.23 8.30
N ALA A 8 -49.21 -37.43 7.24
CA ALA A 8 -49.31 -38.55 6.30
C ALA A 8 -50.22 -38.28 5.07
N ARG A 9 -50.00 -39.06 3.99
CA ARG A 9 -50.98 -39.59 2.98
C ARG A 9 -51.61 -38.68 1.90
N SER A 10 -51.13 -38.92 0.68
CA SER A 10 -51.86 -39.01 -0.63
C SER A 10 -53.14 -39.90 -0.55
N PRO A 11 -54.08 -40.03 -1.54
CA PRO A 11 -53.77 -40.10 -3.00
C PRO A 11 -54.88 -39.82 -4.07
N LEU A 12 -54.54 -40.07 -5.37
CA LEU A 12 -55.40 -40.54 -6.50
C LEU A 12 -56.52 -39.58 -7.08
N VAL A 13 -57.05 -39.68 -8.32
CA VAL A 13 -56.55 -40.13 -9.67
C VAL A 13 -57.63 -39.93 -10.79
N LYS A 14 -57.21 -39.50 -12.00
CA LYS A 14 -57.71 -39.77 -13.39
C LYS A 14 -59.20 -39.65 -13.87
N LEU A 15 -59.34 -39.00 -15.05
CA LEU A 15 -59.78 -39.54 -16.39
C LEU A 15 -61.09 -39.05 -17.10
N LEU A 16 -61.07 -39.26 -18.44
CA LEU A 16 -62.06 -39.16 -19.55
C LEU A 16 -62.38 -37.73 -20.07
N ALA A 17 -62.17 -37.36 -21.36
CA ALA A 17 -62.54 -37.93 -22.68
C ALA A 17 -63.97 -37.51 -23.14
N ALA A 18 -64.35 -37.31 -24.41
CA ALA A 18 -63.66 -37.25 -25.73
C ALA A 18 -64.58 -36.49 -26.74
N GLY A 19 -64.11 -36.17 -27.95
CA GLY A 19 -64.97 -35.64 -29.03
C GLY A 19 -64.25 -35.46 -30.37
N LEU A 20 -64.68 -36.18 -31.40
CA LEU A 20 -64.03 -36.22 -32.73
C LEU A 20 -65.00 -35.70 -33.81
N ALA A 21 -64.55 -34.78 -34.68
CA ALA A 21 -65.16 -34.49 -35.97
C ALA A 21 -64.10 -33.92 -36.92
N ALA A 22 -64.13 -34.29 -38.21
CA ALA A 22 -63.06 -33.99 -39.16
C ALA A 22 -63.57 -33.47 -40.52
N ALA A 23 -62.64 -32.93 -41.31
CA ALA A 23 -62.70 -32.47 -42.71
C ALA A 23 -63.25 -31.04 -42.92
N SER A 24 -62.53 -30.12 -43.56
CA SER A 24 -61.72 -30.25 -44.79
C SER A 24 -60.73 -29.08 -44.96
N ALA A 25 -59.83 -29.19 -45.94
CA ALA A 25 -58.65 -28.32 -46.06
C ALA A 25 -58.90 -26.95 -46.72
N GLY A 26 -58.15 -25.94 -46.27
CA GLY A 26 -58.05 -24.61 -46.89
C GLY A 26 -56.95 -23.78 -46.21
N CYS A 27 -55.76 -23.71 -46.81
CA CYS A 27 -54.63 -22.98 -46.26
C CYS A 27 -54.65 -21.50 -46.65
N ALA A 28 -54.59 -20.59 -45.67
CA ALA A 28 -53.84 -19.33 -45.67
C ALA A 28 -54.00 -18.68 -44.29
N GLU A 29 -52.91 -18.19 -43.70
CA GLU A 29 -52.88 -17.70 -42.31
C GLU A 29 -53.35 -16.24 -42.16
N HIS A 30 -53.50 -15.83 -40.90
CA HIS A 30 -54.21 -14.63 -40.45
C HIS A 30 -53.21 -13.57 -39.93
N GLU A 31 -53.54 -12.30 -40.16
CA GLU A 31 -52.94 -11.09 -39.54
C GLU A 31 -53.26 -11.03 -38.01
N PRO A 32 -52.84 -10.03 -37.19
CA PRO A 32 -52.23 -8.73 -37.51
C PRO A 32 -51.08 -8.25 -36.58
N GLU A 33 -50.79 -6.94 -36.66
CA GLU A 33 -49.71 -6.16 -36.02
C GLU A 33 -49.66 -6.21 -34.48
N GLY A 34 -48.46 -5.96 -33.93
CA GLY A 34 -48.20 -5.78 -32.50
C GLY A 34 -47.11 -4.73 -32.25
N GLU A 35 -47.25 -3.99 -31.16
CA GLU A 35 -46.42 -2.85 -30.75
C GLU A 35 -45.29 -3.34 -29.82
N ASP A 36 -44.05 -3.42 -30.33
CA ASP A 36 -42.90 -3.84 -29.52
C ASP A 36 -42.29 -2.64 -28.75
N ILE A 37 -42.55 -2.62 -27.44
CA ILE A 37 -41.82 -1.83 -26.44
C ILE A 37 -41.20 -2.78 -25.41
N ALA A 38 -40.01 -2.41 -24.92
CA ALA A 38 -39.16 -3.09 -23.94
C ALA A 38 -38.36 -4.32 -24.42
N GLU A 39 -37.17 -4.05 -25.00
CA GLU A 39 -35.99 -4.83 -24.62
C GLU A 39 -35.39 -4.18 -23.36
N ALA A 40 -35.36 -4.92 -22.25
CA ALA A 40 -34.49 -4.65 -21.11
C ALA A 40 -33.41 -5.75 -21.09
N THR A 41 -32.14 -5.36 -21.02
CA THR A 41 -30.99 -6.28 -21.11
C THR A 41 -30.00 -6.00 -19.98
N GLU A 42 -29.84 -6.97 -19.08
CA GLU A 42 -29.59 -6.68 -17.66
C GLU A 42 -28.86 -7.83 -16.89
N GLU A 43 -27.53 -7.79 -16.76
CA GLU A 43 -26.60 -8.57 -15.90
C GLU A 43 -25.26 -7.81 -15.58
N ILE A 44 -24.40 -8.21 -14.61
CA ILE A 44 -24.05 -7.37 -13.42
C ILE A 44 -25.38 -7.15 -12.77
N ILE A 45 -25.84 -8.24 -12.12
CA ILE A 45 -27.24 -8.67 -12.07
C ILE A 45 -28.14 -7.48 -12.35
N GLY A 46 -28.56 -7.27 -13.61
CA GLY A 46 -29.09 -5.97 -14.08
C GLY A 46 -28.42 -5.07 -15.14
N GLY A 47 -27.16 -5.23 -15.55
CA GLY A 47 -26.48 -4.35 -16.52
C GLY A 47 -26.38 -4.78 -18.01
N SER A 48 -25.96 -3.87 -18.89
CA SER A 48 -25.74 -4.17 -20.31
C SER A 48 -24.42 -4.93 -20.58
N ALA A 49 -24.40 -5.77 -21.62
CA ALA A 49 -23.20 -6.47 -22.09
C ALA A 49 -22.13 -5.49 -22.62
N VAL A 50 -20.88 -5.63 -22.16
CA VAL A 50 -19.78 -4.75 -22.59
C VAL A 50 -18.94 -5.46 -23.66
N ASP A 51 -18.97 -4.90 -24.86
CA ASP A 51 -18.25 -5.47 -26.00
C ASP A 51 -16.72 -5.29 -25.91
N VAL A 52 -16.00 -6.01 -26.78
CA VAL A 52 -14.54 -5.97 -26.84
C VAL A 52 -14.00 -4.57 -27.15
N ALA A 53 -14.71 -3.78 -27.97
CA ALA A 53 -14.30 -2.43 -28.32
C ALA A 53 -14.38 -1.49 -27.10
N THR A 54 -15.46 -1.57 -26.32
CA THR A 54 -15.70 -0.79 -25.10
C THR A 54 -14.71 -1.19 -24.01
N ARG A 55 -14.51 -2.49 -23.76
CA ARG A 55 -13.47 -2.98 -22.83
C ARG A 55 -12.09 -2.41 -23.14
N ARG A 56 -11.71 -2.39 -24.42
CA ARG A 56 -10.42 -1.86 -24.87
C ARG A 56 -10.33 -0.33 -24.79
N THR A 57 -11.42 0.37 -25.08
CA THR A 57 -11.49 1.84 -25.03
C THR A 57 -11.44 2.36 -23.59
N LEU A 58 -12.11 1.67 -22.68
CA LEU A 58 -12.14 2.02 -21.26
C LEU A 58 -10.99 1.40 -20.44
N GLY A 59 -10.21 0.48 -21.03
CA GLY A 59 -9.08 -0.16 -20.37
C GLY A 59 -9.48 -1.16 -19.27
N LEU A 60 -10.59 -1.87 -19.45
CA LEU A 60 -11.16 -2.79 -18.44
C LEU A 60 -10.37 -4.12 -18.37
N VAL A 61 -9.85 -4.46 -17.19
CA VAL A 61 -8.88 -5.57 -16.99
C VAL A 61 -9.39 -6.67 -16.07
N ASP A 62 -9.15 -7.92 -16.44
CA ASP A 62 -9.43 -9.09 -15.60
C ASP A 62 -8.29 -9.26 -14.59
N VAL A 63 -8.58 -9.33 -13.29
CA VAL A 63 -7.58 -9.48 -12.23
C VAL A 63 -7.55 -10.92 -11.73
N ASN A 64 -6.38 -11.57 -11.83
CA ASN A 64 -6.17 -12.98 -11.56
C ASN A 64 -5.05 -13.18 -10.51
N PRO A 65 -5.14 -14.17 -9.62
CA PRO A 65 -6.09 -15.30 -9.63
C PRO A 65 -7.43 -15.05 -8.92
N SER A 66 -7.64 -13.86 -8.34
CA SER A 66 -8.84 -13.53 -7.54
C SER A 66 -10.17 -13.60 -8.30
N GLY A 67 -10.16 -13.41 -9.62
CA GLY A 67 -11.40 -13.30 -10.41
C GLY A 67 -12.08 -11.95 -10.23
N CYS A 68 -11.29 -10.93 -9.86
CA CYS A 68 -11.73 -9.56 -9.74
C CYS A 68 -11.68 -8.80 -11.07
N SER A 69 -12.12 -7.56 -11.02
CA SER A 69 -12.10 -6.57 -12.09
C SER A 69 -11.13 -5.42 -11.78
N GLY A 70 -10.82 -4.62 -12.78
CA GLY A 70 -9.97 -3.44 -12.65
C GLY A 70 -10.04 -2.55 -13.89
N SER A 71 -9.32 -1.42 -13.86
CA SER A 71 -9.21 -0.53 -15.03
C SER A 71 -7.80 0.05 -15.18
N LEU A 72 -7.41 0.40 -16.41
CA LEU A 72 -6.18 1.13 -16.68
C LEU A 72 -6.31 2.60 -16.28
N ILE A 73 -5.32 3.10 -15.53
CA ILE A 73 -5.10 4.54 -15.29
C ILE A 73 -3.96 5.08 -16.16
N ALA A 74 -3.07 4.20 -16.62
CA ALA A 74 -2.13 4.42 -17.71
C ALA A 74 -1.85 3.09 -18.43
N GLN A 75 -1.20 3.10 -19.60
CA GLN A 75 -0.93 1.89 -20.40
C GLN A 75 -0.26 0.73 -19.64
N ASP A 76 0.48 1.01 -18.57
CA ASP A 76 1.15 0.04 -17.73
C ASP A 76 0.85 0.19 -16.23
N TRP A 77 -0.28 0.82 -15.89
CA TRP A 77 -0.80 0.94 -14.53
C TRP A 77 -2.28 0.58 -14.45
N VAL A 78 -2.61 -0.34 -13.53
CA VAL A 78 -3.98 -0.77 -13.22
C VAL A 78 -4.39 -0.20 -11.86
N LEU A 79 -5.65 0.23 -11.76
CA LEU A 79 -6.39 0.45 -10.52
C LEU A 79 -7.36 -0.71 -10.30
N THR A 80 -7.39 -1.25 -9.07
CA THR A 80 -8.31 -2.31 -8.61
C THR A 80 -8.46 -2.23 -7.09
N ALA A 81 -9.23 -3.12 -6.47
CA ALA A 81 -9.36 -3.18 -5.02
C ALA A 81 -8.14 -3.89 -4.38
N ALA A 82 -7.78 -3.55 -3.15
CA ALA A 82 -6.65 -4.15 -2.46
C ALA A 82 -6.91 -5.63 -2.13
N HIS A 83 -8.14 -5.98 -1.75
CA HIS A 83 -8.55 -7.37 -1.49
C HIS A 83 -8.49 -8.27 -2.73
N CYS A 84 -8.40 -7.70 -3.93
CA CYS A 84 -8.28 -8.43 -5.19
C CYS A 84 -6.85 -8.89 -5.51
N LEU A 85 -5.85 -8.48 -4.73
CA LEU A 85 -4.44 -8.78 -4.97
C LEU A 85 -3.86 -9.73 -3.93
N ASP A 86 -3.18 -10.79 -4.40
CA ASP A 86 -2.31 -11.59 -3.54
C ASP A 86 -0.91 -10.95 -3.49
N PHE A 87 -0.64 -10.16 -2.45
CA PHE A 87 0.68 -9.54 -2.23
C PHE A 87 1.83 -10.54 -2.01
N THR A 88 1.53 -11.84 -1.85
CA THR A 88 2.52 -12.90 -1.61
C THR A 88 2.94 -13.65 -2.88
N THR A 89 2.07 -13.75 -3.90
CA THR A 89 2.30 -14.47 -5.16
C THR A 89 2.31 -13.53 -6.39
N ILE A 90 2.07 -14.08 -7.59
CA ILE A 90 2.07 -13.34 -8.86
C ILE A 90 0.62 -13.07 -9.26
N ASN A 91 0.28 -11.80 -9.46
CA ASN A 91 -1.01 -11.40 -10.01
C ASN A 91 -0.86 -11.12 -11.51
N THR A 92 -1.84 -11.55 -12.30
CA THR A 92 -1.88 -11.32 -13.75
C THR A 92 -3.15 -10.58 -14.15
N PHE A 93 -2.97 -9.66 -15.09
CA PHE A 93 -3.98 -8.72 -15.56
C PHE A 93 -4.21 -9.01 -17.04
N SER A 94 -5.47 -9.13 -17.48
CA SER A 94 -5.77 -9.47 -18.87
C SER A 94 -6.74 -8.51 -19.53
N ILE A 95 -6.45 -8.12 -20.78
CA ILE A 95 -7.33 -7.30 -21.63
C ILE A 95 -7.56 -8.07 -22.94
N PRO A 96 -8.77 -8.07 -23.53
CA PRO A 96 -9.00 -8.67 -24.83
C PRO A 96 -8.28 -7.91 -25.93
N ARG A 97 -7.65 -8.65 -26.83
CA ARG A 97 -7.20 -8.20 -28.13
C ARG A 97 -8.40 -7.82 -29.01
N ALA A 98 -8.14 -7.24 -30.19
CA ALA A 98 -9.21 -6.86 -31.12
C ALA A 98 -10.00 -8.08 -31.67
N ASP A 99 -9.44 -9.28 -31.57
CA ASP A 99 -10.08 -10.56 -31.91
C ASP A 99 -10.80 -11.23 -30.71
N GLY A 100 -10.84 -10.57 -29.56
CA GLY A 100 -11.46 -11.06 -28.32
C GLY A 100 -10.59 -11.97 -27.46
N ILE A 101 -9.41 -12.41 -27.95
CA ILE A 101 -8.50 -13.26 -27.17
C ILE A 101 -7.87 -12.45 -26.05
N LEU A 102 -7.91 -12.94 -24.81
CA LEU A 102 -7.27 -12.29 -23.66
C LEU A 102 -5.75 -12.29 -23.79
N GLU A 103 -5.13 -11.11 -23.63
CA GLU A 103 -3.68 -10.92 -23.58
C GLU A 103 -3.27 -10.59 -22.13
N PRO A 104 -2.57 -11.49 -21.42
CA PRO A 104 -2.18 -11.28 -20.03
C PRO A 104 -0.86 -10.48 -19.90
N ARG A 105 -0.70 -9.77 -18.78
CA ARG A 105 0.55 -9.17 -18.28
C ARG A 105 0.69 -9.40 -16.78
N VAL A 106 1.93 -9.54 -16.32
CA VAL A 106 2.29 -9.66 -14.90
C VAL A 106 2.30 -8.29 -14.22
N GLY A 107 1.74 -8.20 -13.01
CA GLY A 107 2.00 -7.10 -12.09
C GLY A 107 3.39 -7.23 -11.47
N VAL A 108 4.29 -6.28 -11.76
CA VAL A 108 5.70 -6.30 -11.30
C VAL A 108 5.90 -5.53 -9.99
N ALA A 109 5.03 -4.57 -9.68
CA ALA A 109 4.97 -3.92 -8.38
C ALA A 109 3.50 -3.55 -8.05
N MET A 110 3.12 -3.68 -6.78
CA MET A 110 1.72 -3.59 -6.34
C MET A 110 1.62 -2.86 -5.01
N GLU A 111 0.72 -1.90 -4.89
CA GLU A 111 0.63 -1.03 -3.73
C GLU A 111 -0.82 -0.85 -3.30
N GLN A 112 -1.12 -1.14 -2.02
CA GLN A 112 -2.35 -0.64 -1.38
C GLN A 112 -2.20 0.85 -1.09
N VAL A 113 -3.20 1.63 -1.49
CA VAL A 113 -3.27 3.08 -1.37
C VAL A 113 -3.86 3.44 -0.02
N GLY A 114 -2.99 3.77 0.94
CA GLY A 114 -3.38 4.09 2.30
C GLY A 114 -4.04 2.90 3.03
N PRO A 115 -4.95 3.15 3.98
CA PRO A 115 -5.75 2.11 4.63
C PRO A 115 -7.02 1.74 3.84
N ALA A 116 -7.26 2.35 2.67
CA ALA A 116 -8.43 2.06 1.85
C ALA A 116 -8.26 0.74 1.08
N ASP A 117 -9.39 0.17 0.65
CA ASP A 117 -9.41 -1.02 -0.21
C ASP A 117 -9.21 -0.66 -1.68
N ILE A 118 -8.18 0.16 -1.94
CA ILE A 118 -7.75 0.60 -3.26
C ILE A 118 -6.31 0.15 -3.46
N ALA A 119 -6.00 -0.38 -4.63
CA ALA A 119 -4.63 -0.70 -5.01
C ALA A 119 -4.28 -0.27 -6.43
N ILE A 120 -3.04 0.19 -6.59
CA ILE A 120 -2.42 0.47 -7.88
C ILE A 120 -1.37 -0.58 -8.19
N VAL A 121 -1.29 -0.99 -9.45
CA VAL A 121 -0.40 -2.06 -9.91
C VAL A 121 0.36 -1.62 -11.16
N LYS A 122 1.68 -1.61 -11.06
CA LYS A 122 2.58 -1.45 -12.19
C LYS A 122 2.74 -2.77 -12.92
N LEU A 123 2.43 -2.78 -14.22
CA LEU A 123 2.55 -3.93 -15.09
C LEU A 123 3.95 -4.03 -15.71
N GLU A 124 4.34 -5.25 -16.11
CA GLU A 124 5.56 -5.47 -16.88
C GLU A 124 5.56 -4.69 -18.22
N PRO A 125 6.73 -4.29 -18.76
CA PRO A 125 6.81 -3.60 -20.05
C PRO A 125 6.14 -4.37 -21.19
N LEU A 126 5.60 -3.66 -22.18
CA LEU A 126 4.92 -4.28 -23.32
C LEU A 126 5.85 -5.20 -24.12
N GLY A 127 5.38 -6.44 -24.35
CA GLY A 127 6.02 -7.37 -25.27
C GLY A 127 5.92 -6.90 -26.73
N GLY A 128 6.87 -7.32 -27.56
CA GLY A 128 6.83 -7.04 -28.99
C GLY A 128 5.58 -7.62 -29.67
N GLY A 129 4.78 -6.77 -30.31
CA GLY A 129 3.51 -7.15 -30.93
C GLY A 129 2.30 -7.15 -29.99
N SER A 130 2.46 -6.68 -28.74
CA SER A 130 1.35 -6.49 -27.81
C SER A 130 0.25 -5.59 -28.38
N GLN A 131 -1.01 -5.91 -28.06
CA GLN A 131 -2.17 -5.13 -28.45
C GLN A 131 -2.88 -4.47 -27.25
N TRP A 132 -2.18 -4.32 -26.12
CA TRP A 132 -2.70 -3.57 -24.96
C TRP A 132 -3.04 -2.13 -25.35
N PRO A 133 -4.26 -1.65 -25.00
CA PRO A 133 -4.67 -0.30 -25.32
C PRO A 133 -3.86 0.72 -24.52
N ASN A 134 -3.61 1.88 -25.12
CA ASN A 134 -3.02 3.03 -24.44
C ASN A 134 -4.14 3.90 -23.88
N VAL A 135 -4.62 3.57 -22.68
CA VAL A 135 -5.63 4.33 -21.94
C VAL A 135 -4.94 5.07 -20.81
N THR A 136 -5.28 6.35 -20.67
CA THR A 136 -5.00 7.15 -19.48
C THR A 136 -6.34 7.59 -18.90
N ARG A 137 -6.48 7.52 -17.58
CA ARG A 137 -7.67 7.99 -16.86
C ARG A 137 -7.26 8.59 -15.52
N GLU A 138 -7.75 9.79 -15.26
CA GLU A 138 -7.59 10.49 -14.00
C GLU A 138 -8.73 10.15 -13.03
N MET A 139 -8.47 10.27 -11.73
CA MET A 139 -9.52 10.15 -10.71
C MET A 139 -10.34 11.45 -10.63
N HIS A 140 -11.57 11.36 -10.15
CA HIS A 140 -12.45 12.50 -9.96
C HIS A 140 -11.93 13.43 -8.84
N ALA A 141 -12.09 14.75 -9.04
CA ALA A 141 -11.55 15.78 -8.14
C ALA A 141 -12.57 16.40 -7.18
N GLY A 142 -13.87 16.18 -7.38
CA GLY A 142 -14.95 16.73 -6.55
C GLY A 142 -15.08 16.04 -5.19
N ASP A 143 -15.88 16.64 -4.30
CA ASP A 143 -16.28 15.98 -3.05
C ASP A 143 -17.19 14.79 -3.40
N PRO A 144 -16.93 13.56 -2.91
CA PRO A 144 -17.81 12.42 -3.19
C PRO A 144 -19.27 12.61 -2.74
N GLU A 145 -19.53 13.49 -1.77
CA GLU A 145 -20.90 13.85 -1.36
C GLU A 145 -21.65 14.61 -2.49
N ASP A 146 -20.95 15.36 -3.35
CA ASP A 146 -21.55 16.05 -4.50
C ASP A 146 -22.07 15.09 -5.59
N LEU A 147 -21.70 13.80 -5.53
CA LEU A 147 -22.23 12.76 -6.43
C LEU A 147 -23.55 12.15 -5.94
N VAL A 148 -24.03 12.48 -4.73
CA VAL A 148 -25.30 11.94 -4.21
C VAL A 148 -26.49 12.53 -4.99
N GLY A 149 -27.28 11.64 -5.61
CA GLY A 149 -28.34 12.01 -6.55
C GLY A 149 -27.88 12.16 -8.01
N GLU A 150 -26.61 11.91 -8.31
CA GLU A 150 -26.08 11.87 -9.69
C GLU A 150 -25.89 10.41 -10.15
N ASP A 151 -25.98 10.19 -11.47
CA ASP A 151 -25.78 8.89 -12.11
C ASP A 151 -24.29 8.57 -12.28
N ILE A 152 -23.85 7.40 -11.80
CA ILE A 152 -22.51 6.84 -12.07
C ILE A 152 -22.61 5.60 -12.97
N THR A 153 -21.72 5.48 -13.97
CA THR A 153 -21.67 4.30 -14.84
C THR A 153 -20.52 3.37 -14.42
N CYS A 154 -20.88 2.20 -13.91
CA CYS A 154 -19.97 1.21 -13.34
C CYS A 154 -19.76 0.00 -14.25
N TYR A 155 -18.62 -0.68 -14.10
CA TYR A 155 -18.18 -1.79 -14.93
C TYR A 155 -17.56 -2.91 -14.10
N GLY A 156 -17.84 -4.16 -14.46
CA GLY A 156 -17.30 -5.33 -13.78
C GLY A 156 -17.46 -6.64 -14.56
N ARG A 157 -16.92 -7.71 -13.99
CA ARG A 157 -16.81 -9.06 -14.56
C ARG A 157 -17.21 -10.17 -13.57
N GLY A 158 -18.11 -9.85 -12.66
CA GLY A 158 -18.61 -10.75 -11.62
C GLY A 158 -19.62 -11.78 -12.14
N TYR A 159 -20.50 -12.19 -11.24
CA TYR A 159 -21.68 -12.97 -11.61
C TYR A 159 -22.74 -12.09 -12.26
N THR A 160 -23.57 -12.72 -13.09
CA THR A 160 -24.45 -12.02 -14.02
C THR A 160 -25.93 -12.32 -13.72
N GLY A 161 -26.25 -13.49 -13.14
CA GLY A 161 -27.61 -13.83 -12.69
C GLY A 161 -27.67 -14.52 -11.33
N TYR A 162 -28.89 -14.73 -10.83
CA TYR A 162 -29.18 -15.66 -9.74
C TYR A 162 -29.42 -17.08 -10.28
N ASP A 163 -28.98 -18.10 -9.55
CA ASP A 163 -29.35 -19.49 -9.82
C ASP A 163 -30.63 -19.88 -9.04
N THR A 164 -31.30 -20.97 -9.42
CA THR A 164 -32.54 -21.43 -8.81
C THR A 164 -32.30 -22.69 -7.96
N PRO A 165 -32.63 -22.70 -6.64
CA PRO A 165 -33.39 -21.69 -5.89
C PRO A 165 -32.56 -20.58 -5.23
N ASP A 166 -31.24 -20.75 -5.17
CA ASP A 166 -30.29 -19.80 -4.58
C ASP A 166 -28.91 -19.94 -5.24
N GLY A 167 -28.05 -18.93 -5.03
CA GLY A 167 -26.71 -18.86 -5.62
C GLY A 167 -26.63 -17.92 -6.82
N LEU A 168 -25.46 -17.89 -7.46
CA LEU A 168 -25.12 -16.96 -8.54
C LEU A 168 -24.63 -17.71 -9.78
N THR A 169 -24.98 -17.20 -10.96
CA THR A 169 -24.70 -17.82 -12.27
C THR A 169 -24.08 -16.83 -13.28
N GLY A 170 -23.67 -17.35 -14.44
CA GLY A 170 -23.17 -16.59 -15.61
C GLY A 170 -21.83 -15.86 -15.44
N TYR A 171 -21.05 -16.21 -14.42
CA TYR A 171 -19.77 -15.57 -14.09
C TYR A 171 -18.80 -15.38 -15.26
N GLY A 172 -18.20 -14.18 -15.32
CA GLY A 172 -17.01 -13.92 -16.12
C GLY A 172 -17.22 -13.20 -17.45
N GLU A 173 -18.45 -12.76 -17.74
CA GLU A 173 -18.74 -11.79 -18.79
C GLU A 173 -18.58 -10.36 -18.28
N TRP A 174 -18.13 -9.43 -19.14
CA TRP A 174 -18.06 -8.01 -18.75
C TRP A 174 -19.37 -7.30 -19.01
N ARG A 175 -19.71 -6.45 -18.05
CA ARG A 175 -21.03 -5.86 -17.91
C ARG A 175 -20.94 -4.43 -17.38
N THR A 176 -22.00 -3.65 -17.58
CA THR A 176 -22.06 -2.25 -17.15
C THR A 176 -23.44 -1.83 -16.69
N LEU A 177 -23.52 -1.00 -15.66
CA LEU A 177 -24.76 -0.47 -15.09
C LEU A 177 -24.60 1.03 -14.85
N THR A 178 -25.63 1.82 -15.14
CA THR A 178 -25.71 3.23 -14.71
C THR A 178 -26.71 3.34 -13.58
N ARG A 179 -26.34 4.04 -12.51
CA ARG A 179 -27.09 4.11 -11.26
C ARG A 179 -26.90 5.44 -10.54
N GLU A 180 -28.01 5.99 -10.05
CA GLU A 180 -28.03 7.09 -9.09
C GLU A 180 -27.35 6.67 -7.78
N VAL A 181 -26.45 7.50 -7.26
CA VAL A 181 -25.85 7.32 -5.93
C VAL A 181 -26.87 7.72 -4.87
N SER A 182 -27.30 6.76 -4.04
CA SER A 182 -28.31 6.97 -2.99
C SER A 182 -27.76 7.71 -1.76
N SER A 183 -26.47 7.52 -1.45
CA SER A 183 -25.80 8.14 -0.30
C SER A 183 -24.28 7.98 -0.34
N PHE A 184 -23.57 8.78 0.46
CA PHE A 184 -22.13 8.64 0.73
C PHE A 184 -21.88 8.28 2.19
N ASP A 185 -21.14 7.19 2.44
CA ASP A 185 -20.69 6.78 3.78
C ASP A 185 -19.28 7.32 4.05
N ALA A 186 -19.19 8.62 4.39
CA ALA A 186 -17.93 9.32 4.59
C ALA A 186 -16.91 8.61 5.52
N PRO A 187 -17.30 7.93 6.63
CA PRO A 187 -16.38 7.12 7.44
C PRO A 187 -15.67 5.98 6.72
N SER A 188 -16.28 5.38 5.68
CA SER A 188 -15.64 4.32 4.89
C SER A 188 -15.31 4.73 3.44
N GLY A 189 -15.75 5.90 3.00
CA GLY A 189 -15.49 6.46 1.67
C GLY A 189 -16.29 5.80 0.55
N LEU A 190 -17.40 5.13 0.86
CA LEU A 190 -18.25 4.48 -0.14
C LEU A 190 -19.34 5.40 -0.68
N LEU A 191 -19.45 5.47 -2.01
CA LEU A 191 -20.69 5.82 -2.70
C LEU A 191 -21.60 4.57 -2.69
N ILE A 192 -22.86 4.72 -2.32
CA ILE A 192 -23.84 3.62 -2.26
C ILE A 192 -24.81 3.74 -3.43
N THR A 193 -25.12 2.63 -4.10
CA THR A 193 -26.20 2.55 -5.11
C THR A 193 -27.16 1.42 -4.72
N GLU A 194 -28.46 1.71 -4.69
CA GLU A 194 -29.49 0.71 -4.38
C GLU A 194 -29.85 -0.16 -5.61
N SER A 195 -30.07 -1.44 -5.36
CA SER A 195 -30.68 -2.36 -6.34
C SER A 195 -32.19 -2.11 -6.47
N ASN A 196 -32.79 -2.67 -7.51
CA ASN A 196 -34.25 -2.75 -7.60
C ASN A 196 -34.86 -3.78 -6.61
N ASN A 197 -36.19 -3.91 -6.64
CA ASN A 197 -36.92 -4.82 -5.76
C ASN A 197 -36.53 -6.30 -5.95
N ASP A 198 -36.07 -6.68 -7.13
CA ASP A 198 -35.68 -8.06 -7.46
C ASP A 198 -34.17 -8.31 -7.21
N GLY A 199 -33.42 -7.27 -6.84
CA GLY A 199 -31.97 -7.32 -6.64
C GLY A 199 -31.19 -7.47 -7.94
N THR A 200 -31.84 -7.21 -9.07
CA THR A 200 -31.28 -7.38 -10.39
C THR A 200 -30.86 -6.04 -10.99
N GLU A 201 -30.28 -5.11 -10.22
CA GLU A 201 -29.54 -3.96 -10.79
C GLU A 201 -28.45 -3.50 -9.81
N THR A 202 -27.38 -4.30 -9.63
CA THR A 202 -26.33 -4.02 -8.63
C THR A 202 -25.06 -4.88 -8.82
N LEU A 203 -23.94 -4.52 -8.18
CA LEU A 203 -22.69 -5.28 -8.23
C LEU A 203 -22.87 -6.70 -7.67
N ALA A 204 -22.15 -7.64 -8.29
CA ALA A 204 -22.01 -9.01 -7.86
C ALA A 204 -20.56 -9.34 -7.43
N PRO A 205 -20.35 -10.42 -6.67
CA PRO A 205 -19.00 -10.91 -6.38
C PRO A 205 -18.17 -11.13 -7.66
N GLY A 206 -16.95 -10.58 -7.70
CA GLY A 206 -16.06 -10.58 -8.87
C GLY A 206 -16.08 -9.26 -9.68
N ASP A 207 -17.09 -8.42 -9.48
CA ASP A 207 -17.03 -7.02 -9.95
C ASP A 207 -16.02 -6.19 -9.15
N SER A 208 -15.67 -6.63 -7.94
CA SER A 208 -14.65 -6.05 -7.05
C SER A 208 -13.43 -5.49 -7.81
N GLY A 209 -13.06 -4.26 -7.51
CA GLY A 209 -12.02 -3.49 -8.19
C GLY A 209 -12.41 -2.87 -9.54
N GLY A 210 -13.55 -3.25 -10.12
CA GLY A 210 -14.10 -2.67 -11.34
C GLY A 210 -14.46 -1.19 -11.15
N GLY A 211 -14.18 -0.36 -12.15
CA GLY A 211 -14.31 1.10 -12.04
C GLY A 211 -15.72 1.63 -12.35
N CYS A 212 -16.07 2.72 -11.67
CA CYS A 212 -17.19 3.60 -12.02
C CYS A 212 -16.66 4.92 -12.57
N PHE A 213 -17.33 5.45 -13.59
CA PHE A 213 -16.92 6.65 -14.30
C PHE A 213 -18.05 7.69 -14.38
N VAL A 214 -17.66 8.97 -14.31
CA VAL A 214 -18.47 10.15 -14.63
C VAL A 214 -17.60 11.06 -15.50
N ASP A 215 -18.14 11.56 -16.61
CA ASP A 215 -17.45 12.40 -17.61
C ASP A 215 -16.08 11.87 -18.10
N GLY A 216 -15.83 10.57 -17.94
CA GLY A 216 -14.59 9.88 -18.32
C GLY A 216 -13.53 9.78 -17.21
N GLU A 217 -13.72 10.44 -16.07
CA GLU A 217 -12.92 10.31 -14.85
C GLU A 217 -13.35 9.07 -14.04
N THR A 218 -12.44 8.47 -13.26
CA THR A 218 -12.81 7.43 -12.28
C THR A 218 -13.33 8.09 -11.01
N VAL A 219 -14.60 7.85 -10.66
CA VAL A 219 -15.15 8.30 -9.37
C VAL A 219 -14.84 7.29 -8.26
N ALA A 220 -15.03 6.00 -8.53
CA ALA A 220 -14.95 4.94 -7.52
C ALA A 220 -14.57 3.57 -8.13
N ILE A 221 -14.29 2.60 -7.26
CA ILE A 221 -14.13 1.18 -7.61
C ILE A 221 -15.05 0.29 -6.78
N ALA A 222 -15.49 -0.84 -7.33
CA ALA A 222 -16.27 -1.85 -6.61
C ALA A 222 -15.53 -2.36 -5.37
N GLU A 223 -16.15 -2.30 -4.19
CA GLU A 223 -15.55 -2.81 -2.95
C GLU A 223 -16.38 -3.95 -2.34
N ARG A 224 -17.61 -3.65 -1.95
CA ARG A 224 -18.49 -4.55 -1.18
C ARG A 224 -19.96 -4.27 -1.49
N GLY A 225 -20.85 -5.12 -1.02
CA GLY A 225 -22.30 -4.94 -1.15
C GLY A 225 -23.04 -5.55 0.04
N GLY A 226 -24.36 -5.35 0.08
CA GLY A 226 -25.24 -6.01 1.05
C GLY A 226 -26.16 -7.01 0.37
N TRP A 227 -26.30 -8.22 0.92
CA TRP A 227 -27.06 -9.30 0.30
C TRP A 227 -27.70 -10.24 1.34
N ASP A 228 -28.78 -10.90 0.93
CA ASP A 228 -29.39 -12.04 1.61
C ASP A 228 -28.82 -13.35 1.03
N CYS A 229 -28.68 -14.37 1.88
CA CYS A 229 -28.28 -15.72 1.48
C CYS A 229 -29.05 -16.77 2.29
N THR A 230 -29.30 -17.97 1.73
CA THR A 230 -30.02 -19.03 2.46
C THR A 230 -29.17 -19.72 3.51
N ASN A 231 -27.84 -19.60 3.44
CA ASN A 231 -26.91 -20.23 4.36
C ASN A 231 -25.72 -19.31 4.74
N ASP A 232 -25.89 -18.54 5.81
CA ASP A 232 -24.92 -17.62 6.40
C ASP A 232 -23.83 -18.28 7.28
N THR A 233 -23.75 -19.63 7.32
CA THR A 233 -22.82 -20.36 8.20
C THR A 233 -21.35 -19.94 8.03
N THR A 234 -20.92 -19.65 6.80
CA THR A 234 -19.63 -19.01 6.50
C THR A 234 -19.80 -17.95 5.39
N PRO A 235 -18.84 -17.02 5.22
CA PRO A 235 -18.86 -16.09 4.09
C PRO A 235 -18.91 -16.81 2.72
N ASP A 236 -18.20 -17.93 2.57
CA ASP A 236 -18.20 -18.73 1.34
C ASP A 236 -19.55 -19.42 1.10
N THR A 237 -20.20 -19.98 2.13
CA THR A 237 -21.53 -20.58 1.95
C THR A 237 -22.57 -19.50 1.67
N CYS A 238 -22.45 -18.33 2.29
CA CYS A 238 -23.35 -17.21 2.04
C CYS A 238 -23.21 -16.76 0.59
N LYS A 239 -21.98 -16.49 0.12
CA LYS A 239 -21.68 -16.16 -1.28
C LYS A 239 -22.21 -17.20 -2.28
N ALA A 240 -22.10 -18.49 -1.94
CA ALA A 240 -22.60 -19.58 -2.77
C ALA A 240 -24.14 -19.74 -2.74
N THR A 241 -24.84 -19.10 -1.81
CA THR A 241 -26.30 -19.22 -1.61
C THR A 241 -27.01 -17.86 -1.57
N ILE A 242 -26.42 -16.83 -2.18
CA ILE A 242 -27.04 -15.50 -2.30
C ILE A 242 -28.40 -15.64 -3.01
N THR A 243 -29.44 -15.05 -2.43
CA THR A 243 -30.80 -14.99 -3.01
C THR A 243 -31.14 -13.62 -3.55
N LYS A 244 -30.54 -12.57 -2.99
CA LYS A 244 -30.76 -11.19 -3.40
C LYS A 244 -29.60 -10.32 -2.95
N ILE A 245 -29.14 -9.40 -3.79
CA ILE A 245 -28.26 -8.28 -3.43
C ILE A 245 -29.12 -7.02 -3.35
N HIS A 246 -28.94 -6.20 -2.31
CA HIS A 246 -29.77 -5.03 -2.02
C HIS A 246 -29.10 -3.71 -2.42
N TRP A 247 -27.79 -3.59 -2.24
CA TRP A 247 -27.02 -2.39 -2.55
C TRP A 247 -25.56 -2.74 -2.89
N ALA A 248 -24.92 -1.85 -3.65
CA ALA A 248 -23.50 -1.89 -3.97
C ALA A 248 -22.77 -0.69 -3.36
N GLY A 249 -21.57 -0.95 -2.86
CA GLY A 249 -20.66 0.01 -2.25
C GLY A 249 -19.42 0.20 -3.12
N TRP A 250 -19.28 1.42 -3.65
CA TRP A 250 -18.22 1.81 -4.56
C TRP A 250 -17.25 2.74 -3.83
N ARG A 251 -16.01 2.27 -3.62
CA ARG A 251 -14.99 3.02 -2.89
C ARG A 251 -14.51 4.21 -3.71
N SER A 252 -14.84 5.41 -3.23
CA SER A 252 -14.42 6.65 -3.86
C SER A 252 -12.91 6.74 -3.91
N THR A 253 -12.40 7.26 -5.03
CA THR A 253 -10.98 7.45 -5.30
C THR A 253 -10.49 8.88 -5.02
N ALA A 254 -11.42 9.83 -4.82
CA ALA A 254 -11.14 11.26 -4.79
C ALA A 254 -10.10 11.66 -3.73
N GLU A 255 -10.15 11.09 -2.53
CA GLU A 255 -9.21 11.40 -1.45
C GLU A 255 -7.75 11.06 -1.80
N PHE A 256 -7.53 10.16 -2.76
CA PHE A 256 -6.22 9.73 -3.25
C PHE A 256 -5.95 10.12 -4.70
N LYS A 257 -6.76 11.01 -5.32
CA LYS A 257 -6.59 11.46 -6.72
C LYS A 257 -5.13 11.79 -7.03
N GLU A 258 -4.56 12.72 -6.26
CA GLU A 258 -3.18 13.17 -6.43
C GLU A 258 -2.16 12.02 -6.37
N TYR A 259 -2.40 11.01 -5.53
CA TYR A 259 -1.49 9.87 -5.39
C TYR A 259 -1.58 8.88 -6.56
N ILE A 260 -2.81 8.62 -7.02
CA ILE A 260 -3.13 7.65 -8.08
C ILE A 260 -2.71 8.23 -9.44
N ASP A 261 -3.10 9.48 -9.73
CA ASP A 261 -2.85 10.13 -11.02
C ASP A 261 -1.36 10.40 -11.27
N HIS A 262 -0.58 10.62 -10.21
CA HIS A 262 0.88 10.76 -10.31
C HIS A 262 1.63 9.42 -10.29
N ALA A 263 0.97 8.27 -10.07
CA ALA A 263 1.64 6.96 -10.10
C ALA A 263 2.39 6.67 -11.42
N PRO A 264 1.82 6.95 -12.61
CA PRO A 264 2.53 6.85 -13.89
C PRO A 264 3.77 7.73 -14.03
N LEU A 265 3.88 8.79 -13.23
CA LEU A 265 4.96 9.77 -13.29
C LEU A 265 6.12 9.48 -12.32
N ARG A 266 5.92 8.59 -11.33
CA ARG A 266 6.90 8.22 -10.28
C ARG A 266 8.25 7.77 -10.88
N PRO A 267 9.33 8.56 -10.78
CA PRO A 267 10.63 8.17 -11.32
C PRO A 267 11.22 7.02 -10.51
N GLY A 268 11.45 5.85 -11.13
CA GLY A 268 11.89 4.66 -10.39
C GLY A 268 10.77 3.77 -9.84
N GLY A 269 9.49 4.11 -10.09
CA GLY A 269 8.34 3.23 -9.86
C GLY A 269 7.82 3.18 -8.41
N THR A 270 7.26 2.04 -8.05
CA THR A 270 6.64 1.69 -6.75
C THR A 270 7.18 0.33 -6.28
N ALA A 271 7.04 0.02 -4.99
CA ALA A 271 7.51 -1.24 -4.41
C ALA A 271 6.35 -2.09 -3.87
N THR A 272 6.44 -3.42 -4.02
CA THR A 272 5.45 -4.33 -3.42
C THR A 272 5.64 -4.45 -1.91
N PHE A 273 4.85 -3.69 -1.15
CA PHE A 273 4.73 -3.79 0.29
C PHE A 273 3.67 -4.85 0.67
N ARG A 274 4.07 -5.86 1.44
CA ARG A 274 3.20 -6.95 1.91
C ARG A 274 2.64 -6.61 3.29
N PRO A 275 1.33 -6.71 3.54
CA PRO A 275 0.76 -6.50 4.87
C PRO A 275 1.40 -7.38 5.95
N LEU A 276 1.56 -6.82 7.15
CA LEU A 276 2.08 -7.52 8.33
C LEU A 276 0.95 -7.83 9.30
N THR A 277 0.83 -9.10 9.72
CA THR A 277 -0.11 -9.50 10.76
C THR A 277 0.42 -9.08 12.13
N LEU A 278 -0.28 -8.15 12.79
CA LEU A 278 0.04 -7.73 14.15
C LEU A 278 -0.45 -8.75 15.19
N GLU A 279 0.27 -8.79 16.31
CA GLU A 279 0.00 -9.69 17.43
C GLU A 279 -0.23 -8.91 18.73
N ASN A 280 -0.62 -9.62 19.80
CA ASN A 280 -0.54 -9.13 21.19
C ASN A 280 -1.30 -7.82 21.50
N GLY A 281 -2.31 -7.47 20.69
CA GLY A 281 -3.09 -6.24 20.85
C GLY A 281 -2.45 -5.01 20.23
N TRP A 282 -1.49 -5.17 19.31
CA TRP A 282 -1.05 -4.09 18.43
C TRP A 282 -2.02 -3.90 17.26
N THR A 283 -2.22 -2.65 16.85
CA THR A 283 -3.09 -2.22 15.74
C THR A 283 -2.31 -1.33 14.77
N GLY A 284 -2.69 -1.37 13.48
CA GLY A 284 -2.05 -0.59 12.42
C GLY A 284 -2.51 0.87 12.36
N HIS A 285 -2.00 1.59 11.36
CA HIS A 285 -2.52 2.86 10.84
C HIS A 285 -2.86 4.00 11.85
N PRO A 286 -2.15 4.18 13.00
CA PRO A 286 -2.42 5.30 13.90
C PRO A 286 -2.03 6.63 13.23
N TYR A 287 -2.77 7.71 13.49
CA TYR A 287 -2.54 9.04 12.88
C TYR A 287 -2.58 9.06 11.34
N SER A 288 -3.46 8.25 10.75
CA SER A 288 -3.69 8.19 9.30
C SER A 288 -2.41 7.91 8.51
N THR A 289 -1.61 6.93 8.99
CA THR A 289 -0.51 6.32 8.23
C THR A 289 -1.00 5.13 7.42
N ASN A 290 -0.16 4.65 6.50
CA ASN A 290 -0.30 3.33 5.87
C ASN A 290 -0.44 2.21 6.90
N ASP A 291 -1.04 1.10 6.46
CA ASP A 291 -1.01 -0.16 7.18
C ASP A 291 0.42 -0.72 7.32
N PRO A 292 0.71 -1.38 8.46
CA PRO A 292 2.02 -1.96 8.72
C PRO A 292 2.34 -3.01 7.66
N SER A 293 3.41 -2.78 6.92
CA SER A 293 3.74 -3.59 5.74
C SER A 293 5.26 -3.68 5.54
N ALA A 294 5.70 -4.67 4.76
CA ALA A 294 7.12 -4.92 4.48
C ALA A 294 7.37 -5.26 3.00
N ALA A 295 8.36 -4.60 2.40
CA ALA A 295 8.90 -4.91 1.08
C ALA A 295 10.27 -5.58 1.20
N LYS A 296 10.58 -6.50 0.27
CA LYS A 296 11.93 -7.05 0.10
C LYS A 296 12.52 -6.54 -1.19
N ILE A 297 13.54 -5.68 -1.08
CA ILE A 297 14.26 -5.09 -2.22
C ILE A 297 15.72 -5.58 -2.14
N ALA A 298 16.13 -6.35 -3.15
CA ALA A 298 17.37 -7.14 -3.13
C ALA A 298 17.50 -7.96 -1.83
N ASN A 299 18.58 -7.78 -1.07
CA ASN A 299 18.82 -8.46 0.21
C ASN A 299 18.36 -7.65 1.44
N THR A 300 17.48 -6.66 1.23
CA THR A 300 17.05 -5.71 2.26
C THR A 300 15.55 -5.85 2.52
N VAL A 301 15.16 -5.88 3.78
CA VAL A 301 13.76 -5.63 4.16
C VAL A 301 13.60 -4.14 4.44
N HIS A 302 12.52 -3.56 3.91
CA HIS A 302 12.05 -2.21 4.17
C HIS A 302 10.67 -2.31 4.81
N LEU A 303 10.44 -1.61 5.92
CA LEU A 303 9.13 -1.55 6.56
C LEU A 303 8.40 -0.23 6.18
N ARG A 304 7.07 -0.23 6.28
CA ARG A 304 6.16 0.88 5.94
C ARG A 304 4.98 0.91 6.91
N GLY A 305 4.36 2.08 7.08
CA GLY A 305 3.23 2.31 7.99
C GLY A 305 3.65 2.61 9.42
N ALA A 306 2.70 2.50 10.35
CA ALA A 306 2.94 2.63 11.78
C ALA A 306 2.03 1.70 12.59
N ILE A 307 2.35 1.55 13.88
CA ILE A 307 1.62 0.68 14.82
C ILE A 307 1.40 1.39 16.15
N ALA A 308 0.35 0.98 16.87
CA ALA A 308 0.02 1.43 18.22
C ALA A 308 -0.52 0.26 19.05
N THR A 309 -0.61 0.41 20.38
CA THR A 309 -1.25 -0.59 21.25
C THR A 309 -1.76 0.04 22.54
N SER A 310 -2.89 -0.47 23.07
CA SER A 310 -3.31 -0.21 24.44
C SER A 310 -2.63 -1.13 25.48
N GLY A 311 -1.92 -2.16 25.02
CA GLY A 311 -1.28 -3.20 25.84
C GLY A 311 0.11 -2.84 26.34
N LEU A 312 0.70 -3.78 27.10
CA LEU A 312 2.06 -3.70 27.65
C LEU A 312 3.03 -4.69 27.00
N ASN A 313 2.60 -5.46 26.00
CA ASN A 313 3.46 -6.45 25.34
C ASN A 313 4.34 -5.76 24.29
N GLN A 314 5.65 -5.94 24.41
CA GLN A 314 6.63 -5.35 23.49
C GLN A 314 6.70 -6.07 22.14
N VAL A 315 6.23 -7.32 22.04
CA VAL A 315 6.21 -8.09 20.79
C VAL A 315 5.06 -7.61 19.92
N ALA A 316 5.38 -6.90 18.84
CA ALA A 316 4.40 -6.31 17.94
C ALA A 316 3.89 -7.28 16.87
N PHE A 317 4.80 -8.05 16.27
CA PHE A 317 4.49 -9.03 15.22
C PHE A 317 5.68 -9.98 14.98
N VAL A 318 5.45 -11.01 14.17
CA VAL A 318 6.48 -11.90 13.64
C VAL A 318 6.56 -11.76 12.12
N LEU A 319 7.74 -11.43 11.59
CA LEU A 319 7.97 -11.31 10.15
C LEU A 319 7.71 -12.63 9.41
N PRO A 320 7.13 -12.59 8.19
CA PRO A 320 6.97 -13.77 7.34
C PRO A 320 8.29 -14.47 7.01
N ASN A 321 8.22 -15.78 6.72
CA ASN A 321 9.37 -16.53 6.21
C ASN A 321 9.89 -15.88 4.92
N GLY A 322 11.20 -15.61 4.87
CA GLY A 322 11.85 -14.87 3.77
C GLY A 322 12.13 -13.39 4.05
N PHE A 323 11.54 -12.82 5.10
CA PHE A 323 11.81 -11.45 5.62
C PHE A 323 12.64 -11.47 6.91
N ARG A 324 12.88 -12.64 7.51
CA ARG A 324 13.56 -12.78 8.80
C ARG A 324 15.08 -12.57 8.64
N PRO A 325 15.74 -11.81 9.52
CA PRO A 325 17.19 -11.67 9.48
C PRO A 325 17.91 -12.95 9.95
N SER A 326 19.17 -13.14 9.55
CA SER A 326 20.00 -14.27 9.99
C SER A 326 20.66 -14.09 11.36
N SER A 327 20.50 -12.92 11.97
CA SER A 327 21.16 -12.46 13.20
C SER A 327 20.29 -11.40 13.86
N ASP A 328 20.49 -11.10 15.14
CA ASP A 328 19.76 -10.01 15.78
C ASP A 328 20.04 -8.67 15.07
N VAL A 329 18.98 -7.89 14.89
CA VAL A 329 18.97 -6.58 14.26
C VAL A 329 18.43 -5.57 15.26
N TYR A 330 19.06 -4.41 15.35
CA TYR A 330 18.63 -3.31 16.20
C TYR A 330 18.61 -2.03 15.37
N VAL A 331 17.46 -1.39 15.25
CA VAL A 331 17.26 -0.23 14.36
C VAL A 331 16.51 0.88 15.11
N PRO A 332 16.90 2.16 14.95
CA PRO A 332 16.18 3.27 15.56
C PRO A 332 14.80 3.41 14.91
N THR A 333 13.83 3.87 15.70
CA THR A 333 12.53 4.34 15.22
C THR A 333 12.12 5.59 15.99
N THR A 334 11.03 6.24 15.56
CA THR A 334 10.39 7.33 16.28
C THR A 334 9.06 6.87 16.87
N LEU A 335 8.80 7.30 18.10
CA LEU A 335 7.59 7.05 18.86
C LEU A 335 6.72 8.31 18.92
N CYS A 336 5.63 8.24 19.68
CA CYS A 336 4.79 9.40 19.99
C CYS A 336 5.61 10.58 20.55
N ASN A 337 5.18 11.82 20.30
CA ASN A 337 5.91 13.05 20.65
C ASN A 337 7.34 13.13 20.05
N ALA A 338 7.57 12.49 18.90
CA ALA A 338 8.85 12.42 18.21
C ALA A 338 10.03 11.85 19.03
N THR A 339 9.78 11.17 20.15
CA THR A 339 10.86 10.59 20.99
C THR A 339 11.48 9.36 20.33
N LYS A 340 12.77 9.08 20.58
CA LYS A 340 13.45 7.90 20.06
C LYS A 340 12.85 6.61 20.63
N GLY A 341 12.70 5.62 19.76
CA GLY A 341 12.52 4.22 20.10
C GLY A 341 13.54 3.34 19.38
N ARG A 342 13.37 2.04 19.52
CA ARG A 342 14.15 1.02 18.81
C ARG A 342 13.24 -0.18 18.49
N LEU A 343 13.43 -0.80 17.33
CA LEU A 343 13.00 -2.18 17.11
C LEU A 343 14.19 -3.12 17.31
N GLN A 344 14.03 -4.16 18.13
CA GLN A 344 14.83 -5.38 18.03
C GLN A 344 14.10 -6.37 17.11
N ILE A 345 14.81 -6.95 16.14
CA ILE A 345 14.28 -7.98 15.25
C ILE A 345 15.17 -9.21 15.39
N THR A 346 14.60 -10.32 15.88
CA THR A 346 15.35 -11.55 16.13
C THR A 346 15.41 -12.44 14.90
N PRO A 347 16.30 -13.46 14.84
CA PRO A 347 16.31 -14.45 13.76
C PRO A 347 15.02 -15.27 13.61
N ALA A 348 14.18 -15.32 14.65
CA ALA A 348 12.84 -15.92 14.57
C ALA A 348 11.84 -15.03 13.81
N GLY A 349 12.21 -13.80 13.46
CA GLY A 349 11.34 -12.79 12.86
C GLY A 349 10.56 -11.95 13.88
N THR A 350 10.70 -12.22 15.18
CA THR A 350 9.99 -11.49 16.24
C THR A 350 10.46 -10.04 16.28
N VAL A 351 9.52 -9.10 16.13
CA VAL A 351 9.77 -7.67 16.22
C VAL A 351 9.32 -7.16 17.59
N ILE A 352 10.27 -6.58 18.33
CA ILE A 352 10.13 -6.13 19.71
C ILE A 352 10.35 -4.61 19.76
N VAL A 353 9.34 -3.87 20.21
CA VAL A 353 9.39 -2.41 20.35
C VAL A 353 9.99 -2.04 21.72
N MET A 354 10.93 -1.09 21.72
CA MET A 354 11.62 -0.59 22.91
C MET A 354 11.68 0.95 22.93
N THR A 355 11.65 1.54 24.12
CA THR A 355 11.86 2.98 24.34
C THR A 355 13.34 3.28 24.64
N ASP A 356 13.75 4.54 24.52
CA ASP A 356 15.08 5.05 24.91
C ASP A 356 15.28 5.20 26.44
N GLY A 357 14.55 4.43 27.23
CA GLY A 357 14.36 4.67 28.68
C GLY A 357 13.21 5.63 28.99
N GLY A 358 12.64 6.30 27.98
CA GLY A 358 11.38 7.05 28.09
C GLY A 358 10.16 6.17 28.40
N PRO A 359 9.01 6.79 28.71
CA PRO A 359 7.81 6.09 29.16
C PRO A 359 7.20 5.22 28.05
N TRP A 360 6.77 4.00 28.41
CA TRP A 360 6.13 3.05 27.48
C TRP A 360 4.89 3.62 26.77
N SER A 361 4.21 4.59 27.38
CA SER A 361 3.09 5.32 26.77
C SER A 361 3.42 5.93 25.41
N ASN A 362 4.69 6.26 25.14
CA ASN A 362 5.08 6.78 23.83
C ASN A 362 5.00 5.69 22.75
N ALA A 363 5.41 4.45 23.05
CA ALA A 363 5.31 3.32 22.13
C ALA A 363 3.85 2.82 21.98
N GLN A 364 3.07 2.87 23.08
CA GLN A 364 1.63 2.58 23.06
C GLN A 364 0.87 3.52 22.13
N CYS A 365 1.14 4.83 22.26
CA CYS A 365 0.54 5.87 21.42
C CYS A 365 0.92 5.71 19.94
N PHE A 366 2.20 5.51 19.64
CA PHE A 366 2.71 5.47 18.27
C PHE A 366 4.10 4.85 18.19
N THR A 367 4.32 3.99 17.20
CA THR A 367 5.63 3.51 16.77
C THR A 367 5.67 3.52 15.24
N SER A 368 6.57 4.30 14.64
CA SER A 368 6.73 4.30 13.19
C SER A 368 7.41 3.03 12.70
N LEU A 369 7.06 2.59 11.48
CA LEU A 369 7.83 1.62 10.70
C LEU A 369 8.56 2.27 9.51
N GLU A 370 8.30 3.55 9.22
CA GLU A 370 8.92 4.29 8.12
C GLU A 370 10.41 4.57 8.36
N GLY A 371 11.21 4.55 7.28
CA GLY A 371 12.67 4.69 7.35
C GLY A 371 13.40 3.45 7.87
N ILE A 372 12.69 2.41 8.32
CA ILE A 372 13.30 1.21 8.93
C ILE A 372 13.64 0.18 7.86
N SER A 373 14.93 -0.14 7.74
CA SER A 373 15.42 -1.23 6.90
C SER A 373 16.53 -2.02 7.56
N PHE A 374 16.74 -3.27 7.11
CA PHE A 374 17.82 -4.13 7.60
C PHE A 374 18.19 -5.20 6.58
N ALA A 375 19.40 -5.77 6.73
CA ALA A 375 19.86 -6.87 5.88
C ALA A 375 19.23 -8.22 6.29
N ILE A 376 18.81 -9.03 5.33
CA ILE A 376 18.37 -10.40 5.62
C ILE A 376 19.57 -11.22 6.11
N ASP A 377 20.61 -11.37 5.29
CA ASP A 377 21.84 -12.10 5.62
C ASP A 377 23.12 -11.30 5.25
N ASN A 378 24.26 -11.97 5.01
CA ASN A 378 25.51 -11.33 4.57
C ASN A 378 25.73 -11.38 3.04
N THR A 379 24.75 -11.87 2.27
CA THR A 379 24.84 -11.98 0.81
C THR A 379 25.04 -10.60 0.18
N GLY A 380 26.07 -10.49 -0.66
CA GLY A 380 26.47 -9.25 -1.34
C GLY A 380 27.27 -8.25 -0.49
N ALA A 381 27.46 -8.50 0.82
CA ALA A 381 28.14 -7.57 1.72
C ALA A 381 29.65 -7.83 1.84
N THR A 382 30.44 -6.76 1.93
CA THR A 382 31.88 -6.79 2.19
C THR A 382 32.14 -6.33 3.62
N ASN A 383 32.85 -7.16 4.41
CA ASN A 383 33.20 -6.83 5.80
C ASN A 383 34.01 -5.53 5.90
N LEU A 384 33.67 -4.70 6.88
CA LEU A 384 34.37 -3.46 7.19
C LEU A 384 35.63 -3.76 8.03
N SER A 385 36.73 -3.10 7.70
CA SER A 385 37.98 -3.18 8.47
C SER A 385 37.91 -2.21 9.63
N LEU A 386 37.62 -2.74 10.82
CA LEU A 386 37.53 -1.94 12.05
C LEU A 386 38.92 -1.49 12.54
N ALA A 387 38.96 -0.30 13.13
CA ALA A 387 40.14 0.36 13.68
C ALA A 387 39.94 0.68 15.18
N ASN A 388 40.97 1.21 15.83
CA ASN A 388 40.89 1.83 17.16
C ASN A 388 40.17 1.00 18.23
N GLY A 389 40.43 -0.31 18.29
CA GLY A 389 39.85 -1.22 19.28
C GLY A 389 38.40 -1.64 19.04
N TRP A 390 37.73 -1.12 18.01
CA TRP A 390 36.37 -1.52 17.68
C TRP A 390 36.30 -2.99 17.26
N SER A 391 35.32 -3.72 17.81
CA SER A 391 35.06 -5.14 17.57
C SER A 391 33.65 -5.38 17.02
N ASN A 392 33.52 -6.43 16.20
CA ASN A 392 32.27 -6.84 15.54
C ASN A 392 31.30 -7.62 16.45
N SER A 393 30.05 -7.73 16.00
CA SER A 393 29.06 -8.71 16.50
C SER A 393 28.71 -8.67 18.01
N PRO A 394 28.58 -7.49 18.65
CA PRO A 394 28.04 -7.43 20.01
C PRO A 394 26.54 -7.84 20.00
N TYR A 395 26.05 -8.40 21.11
CA TYR A 395 24.62 -8.74 21.32
C TYR A 395 23.95 -9.56 20.20
N GLY A 396 24.62 -10.59 19.66
CA GLY A 396 24.02 -11.50 18.67
C GLY A 396 23.91 -10.94 17.24
N THR A 397 24.43 -9.74 17.00
CA THR A 397 24.42 -9.09 15.68
C THR A 397 25.46 -9.70 14.71
N ARG A 398 25.24 -9.51 13.40
CA ARG A 398 26.20 -9.91 12.36
C ARG A 398 27.44 -8.99 12.33
N PRO A 399 28.55 -9.40 11.70
CA PRO A 399 29.74 -8.55 11.54
C PRO A 399 29.42 -7.27 10.77
N ALA A 400 30.14 -6.19 11.09
CA ALA A 400 30.04 -4.93 10.37
C ALA A 400 30.45 -5.12 8.91
N ALA A 401 29.53 -4.78 7.99
CA ALA A 401 29.75 -4.89 6.57
C ALA A 401 29.04 -3.77 5.81
N ALA A 402 29.43 -3.57 4.55
CA ALA A 402 28.78 -2.66 3.62
C ALA A 402 28.48 -3.35 2.29
N ARG A 403 27.38 -2.97 1.64
CA ARG A 403 27.07 -3.31 0.24
C ARG A 403 26.55 -2.09 -0.50
N VAL A 404 26.47 -2.18 -1.82
CA VAL A 404 25.87 -1.16 -2.68
C VAL A 404 24.87 -1.85 -3.62
N ASP A 405 23.58 -1.57 -3.45
CA ASP A 405 22.52 -2.07 -4.34
C ASP A 405 21.86 -0.86 -5.02
N ASN A 406 21.81 -0.83 -6.36
CA ASN A 406 21.23 0.25 -7.17
C ASN A 406 21.69 1.67 -6.79
N GLY A 407 22.98 1.83 -6.47
CA GLY A 407 23.57 3.12 -6.06
C GLY A 407 23.33 3.49 -4.60
N VAL A 408 22.62 2.66 -3.83
CA VAL A 408 22.40 2.86 -2.40
C VAL A 408 23.40 2.02 -1.60
N VAL A 409 24.30 2.70 -0.87
CA VAL A 409 25.11 2.07 0.18
C VAL A 409 24.19 1.67 1.32
N ARG A 410 24.39 0.45 1.82
CA ARG A 410 23.76 -0.05 3.04
C ARG A 410 24.84 -0.60 3.95
N LEU A 411 24.86 -0.15 5.20
CA LEU A 411 25.65 -0.79 6.26
C LEU A 411 24.79 -1.85 6.96
N GLN A 412 25.44 -2.76 7.68
CA GLN A 412 24.80 -3.83 8.43
C GLN A 412 25.69 -4.31 9.59
N GLY A 413 25.11 -5.05 10.52
CA GLY A 413 25.79 -5.50 11.74
C GLY A 413 25.90 -4.41 12.81
N ALA A 414 26.72 -4.67 13.82
CA ALA A 414 26.99 -3.72 14.89
C ALA A 414 28.44 -3.84 15.40
N ILE A 415 28.87 -2.82 16.14
CA ILE A 415 30.22 -2.70 16.68
C ILE A 415 30.22 -2.21 18.14
N ALA A 416 31.29 -2.53 18.87
CA ALA A 416 31.50 -2.14 20.27
C ALA A 416 33.01 -1.99 20.60
N ASN A 417 33.32 -1.60 21.84
CA ASN A 417 34.65 -1.56 22.47
C ASN A 417 35.67 -0.55 21.90
N GLY A 418 35.24 0.39 21.06
CA GLY A 418 36.12 1.40 20.50
C GLY A 418 36.82 2.30 21.52
N SER A 419 38.06 2.72 21.22
CA SER A 419 38.82 3.70 22.01
C SER A 419 38.74 5.13 21.45
N SER A 420 38.11 5.33 20.30
CA SER A 420 37.91 6.65 19.68
C SER A 420 36.63 6.67 18.82
N SER A 421 36.13 7.86 18.48
CA SER A 421 34.93 8.05 17.64
C SER A 421 35.04 7.45 16.24
N TYR A 422 36.24 7.15 15.75
CA TYR A 422 36.51 6.71 14.38
C TYR A 422 36.61 5.16 14.30
N PRO A 423 35.54 4.42 13.94
CA PRO A 423 35.56 2.97 13.85
C PRO A 423 36.16 2.39 12.56
N PHE A 424 35.97 3.00 11.39
CA PHE A 424 36.43 2.47 10.11
C PHE A 424 36.43 3.54 9.01
N THR A 425 37.10 3.23 7.90
CA THR A 425 36.94 3.95 6.63
C THR A 425 36.25 3.05 5.60
N LEU A 426 35.25 3.59 4.92
CA LEU A 426 34.52 2.91 3.85
C LEU A 426 35.41 2.64 2.62
N PRO A 427 35.28 1.45 1.99
CA PRO A 427 35.85 1.17 0.67
C PRO A 427 35.50 2.24 -0.37
N VAL A 428 36.38 2.46 -1.36
CA VAL A 428 36.24 3.56 -2.34
C VAL A 428 34.88 3.56 -3.06
N GLY A 429 34.35 2.38 -3.41
CA GLY A 429 33.05 2.24 -4.09
C GLY A 429 31.81 2.46 -3.23
N SER A 430 31.96 2.72 -1.92
CA SER A 430 30.86 2.97 -0.98
C SER A 430 30.95 4.31 -0.25
N ARG A 431 31.74 5.26 -0.79
CA ARG A 431 31.90 6.61 -0.21
C ARG A 431 30.83 7.56 -0.75
N PRO A 432 30.23 8.42 0.09
CA PRO A 432 29.25 9.39 -0.36
C PRO A 432 29.91 10.57 -1.11
N LEU A 433 29.14 11.24 -1.96
CA LEU A 433 29.59 12.45 -2.67
C LEU A 433 29.62 13.69 -1.77
N THR A 434 28.86 13.69 -0.68
CA THR A 434 28.77 14.73 0.35
C THR A 434 28.87 14.11 1.74
N THR A 435 29.27 14.88 2.77
CA THR A 435 29.25 14.35 4.15
C THR A 435 27.81 14.01 4.56
N GLN A 436 27.58 12.79 5.04
CA GLN A 436 26.27 12.30 5.49
C GLN A 436 26.15 12.33 7.01
N TYR A 437 24.97 12.65 7.53
CA TYR A 437 24.64 12.61 8.96
C TYR A 437 23.42 11.71 9.20
N ILE A 438 23.66 10.46 9.61
CA ILE A 438 22.61 9.42 9.63
C ILE A 438 22.39 8.95 11.07
N PRO A 439 21.15 8.96 11.60
CA PRO A 439 20.88 8.51 12.96
C PRO A 439 21.18 7.03 13.12
N VAL A 440 21.77 6.66 14.25
CA VAL A 440 21.99 5.27 14.65
C VAL A 440 21.45 5.00 16.04
N ASP A 441 21.43 3.72 16.37
CA ASP A 441 20.98 3.20 17.64
C ASP A 441 22.18 2.76 18.49
N LEU A 442 22.33 3.39 19.66
CA LEU A 442 23.41 3.13 20.62
C LEU A 442 22.91 2.34 21.82
N CYS A 443 23.81 1.91 22.72
CA CYS A 443 23.52 1.12 23.92
C CYS A 443 22.29 1.61 24.72
N ASN A 444 21.47 0.69 25.24
CA ASN A 444 20.21 0.97 25.93
C ASN A 444 19.23 1.86 25.12
N ALA A 445 19.25 1.73 23.79
CA ALA A 445 18.51 2.59 22.87
C ALA A 445 18.85 4.09 22.98
N ALA A 446 20.05 4.45 23.45
CA ALA A 446 20.54 5.83 23.43
C ALA A 446 20.63 6.40 21.99
N LYS A 447 20.64 7.73 21.91
CA LYS A 447 20.69 8.52 20.68
C LYS A 447 22.12 8.72 20.18
N GLY A 448 22.32 8.61 18.88
CA GLY A 448 23.59 8.92 18.21
C GLY A 448 23.45 8.99 16.70
N ARG A 449 24.56 9.30 16.03
CA ARG A 449 24.65 9.35 14.56
C ARG A 449 26.01 8.86 14.06
N LEU A 450 26.04 8.46 12.80
CA LEU A 450 27.27 8.39 12.02
C LEU A 450 27.46 9.71 11.26
N ILE A 451 28.71 10.18 11.23
CA ILE A 451 29.17 11.23 10.31
C ILE A 451 30.07 10.54 9.28
N ILE A 452 29.62 10.47 8.04
CA ILE A 452 30.32 9.75 6.96
C ILE A 452 30.87 10.78 5.99
N TYR A 453 32.18 10.99 5.99
CA TYR A 453 32.85 11.98 5.15
C TYR A 453 33.09 11.45 3.72
N THR A 454 33.28 12.36 2.77
CA THR A 454 33.51 12.04 1.34
C THR A 454 34.79 11.24 1.06
N ASN A 455 35.79 11.30 1.95
CA ASN A 455 36.97 10.45 1.90
C ASN A 455 36.72 9.00 2.40
N GLY A 456 35.50 8.71 2.86
CA GLY A 456 35.07 7.43 3.42
C GLY A 456 35.30 7.27 4.92
N THR A 457 35.97 8.21 5.61
CA THR A 457 36.09 8.19 7.07
C THR A 457 34.70 8.21 7.71
N VAL A 458 34.49 7.42 8.76
CA VAL A 458 33.24 7.42 9.53
C VAL A 458 33.55 7.73 10.99
N ASP A 459 32.92 8.78 11.53
CA ASP A 459 32.89 9.07 12.97
C ASP A 459 31.53 8.68 13.58
N ILE A 460 31.53 8.29 14.84
CA ILE A 460 30.32 8.12 15.67
C ILE A 460 30.22 9.29 16.63
N GLN A 461 29.07 9.95 16.66
CA GLN A 461 28.74 10.98 17.66
C GLN A 461 27.51 10.54 18.46
N ALA A 462 27.73 10.17 19.72
CA ALA A 462 26.65 10.00 20.71
C ALA A 462 26.06 11.36 21.10
N TYR A 463 24.77 11.39 21.41
CA TYR A 463 24.11 12.56 22.02
C TYR A 463 24.60 12.79 23.46
N GLY A 464 24.72 11.69 24.22
CA GLY A 464 25.17 11.67 25.60
C GLY A 464 26.65 11.32 25.72
N SER A 465 26.94 10.24 26.45
CA SER A 465 28.31 9.80 26.68
C SER A 465 28.83 8.99 25.51
N PHE A 466 30.10 9.14 25.15
CA PHE A 466 30.74 8.26 24.18
C PHE A 466 30.71 6.78 24.63
N SER A 467 30.60 6.51 25.94
CA SER A 467 30.41 5.15 26.47
C SER A 467 29.20 4.43 25.91
N ASP A 468 28.17 5.15 25.48
CA ASP A 468 26.96 4.55 24.92
C ASP A 468 27.27 3.93 23.55
N ALA A 469 28.10 4.59 22.74
CA ALA A 469 28.63 4.06 21.49
C ALA A 469 29.64 2.94 21.72
N GLN A 470 30.52 3.08 22.73
CA GLN A 470 31.50 2.04 23.10
C GLN A 470 30.82 0.74 23.57
N CYS A 471 29.71 0.83 24.30
CA CYS A 471 28.90 -0.33 24.66
C CYS A 471 28.28 -0.97 23.40
N PHE A 472 27.65 -0.16 22.54
CA PHE A 472 26.99 -0.64 21.34
C PHE A 472 26.76 0.48 20.32
N THR A 473 27.07 0.20 19.05
CA THR A 473 26.64 1.02 17.91
C THR A 473 26.09 0.10 16.82
N SER A 474 24.80 0.19 16.52
CA SER A 474 24.22 -0.50 15.37
C SER A 474 24.57 0.20 14.06
N LEU A 475 24.80 -0.59 13.01
CA LEU A 475 24.96 -0.15 11.62
C LEU A 475 23.78 -0.59 10.73
N GLU A 476 22.85 -1.41 11.25
CA GLU A 476 21.60 -1.72 10.55
C GLU A 476 20.73 -0.45 10.42
N GLY A 477 19.93 -0.36 9.36
CA GLY A 477 19.13 0.84 9.03
C GLY A 477 19.92 1.95 8.33
N VAL A 478 21.24 2.01 8.48
CA VAL A 478 22.07 3.03 7.81
C VAL A 478 22.12 2.78 6.32
N SER A 479 21.51 3.69 5.55
CA SER A 479 21.62 3.70 4.09
C SER A 479 21.73 5.11 3.53
N PHE A 480 22.44 5.28 2.41
CA PHE A 480 22.58 6.54 1.68
C PHE A 480 22.93 6.29 0.21
N ASP A 481 22.67 7.24 -0.67
CA ASP A 481 22.95 7.13 -2.11
C ASP A 481 24.38 7.61 -2.43
N THR A 482 25.04 6.98 -3.41
CA THR A 482 26.39 7.37 -3.89
C THR A 482 26.37 8.09 -5.24
N GLY A 483 25.19 8.29 -5.82
CA GLY A 483 24.99 8.96 -7.10
C GLY A 483 24.33 10.34 -6.97
N GLY A 484 24.27 11.04 -8.10
CA GLY A 484 23.42 12.21 -8.28
C GLY A 484 22.01 11.82 -8.74
N GLY A 485 21.39 12.71 -9.52
CA GLY A 485 20.04 12.50 -10.06
C GLY A 485 18.91 12.78 -9.05
N TYR A 486 19.23 13.46 -7.95
CA TYR A 486 18.24 14.01 -7.04
C TYR A 486 17.58 15.27 -7.62
N LEU A 487 16.27 15.40 -7.41
CA LEU A 487 15.53 16.63 -7.64
C LEU A 487 15.66 17.52 -6.39
N ALA A 488 16.25 18.70 -6.56
CA ALA A 488 16.45 19.64 -5.45
C ALA A 488 15.10 20.14 -4.91
N THR A 489 14.90 20.02 -3.60
CA THR A 489 13.79 20.67 -2.90
C THR A 489 14.28 22.02 -2.37
N TRP A 490 13.41 23.02 -2.34
CA TRP A 490 13.78 24.35 -1.88
C TRP A 490 13.13 24.62 -0.52
N PRO A 491 13.90 24.97 0.52
CA PRO A 491 13.35 25.34 1.82
C PRO A 491 12.33 26.47 1.72
N GLN A 492 11.26 26.35 2.50
CA GLN A 492 10.12 27.28 2.59
C GLN A 492 10.02 27.85 4.02
N ASN A 493 9.12 28.81 4.23
CA ASN A 493 8.68 29.23 5.57
C ASN A 493 9.77 29.64 6.58
N GLY A 494 10.90 30.15 6.11
CA GLY A 494 12.04 30.56 6.95
C GLY A 494 13.08 29.46 7.21
N TRP A 495 12.90 28.27 6.66
CA TRP A 495 13.95 27.26 6.56
C TRP A 495 14.98 27.66 5.50
N THR A 496 16.21 27.18 5.69
CA THR A 496 17.36 27.43 4.82
C THR A 496 18.27 26.21 4.74
N LEU A 497 19.17 26.19 3.77
CA LEU A 497 20.19 25.16 3.61
C LEU A 497 21.14 25.15 4.81
N TYR A 498 21.57 23.97 5.25
CA TYR A 498 22.69 23.81 6.15
C TYR A 498 23.92 23.28 5.40
N GLY A 499 25.03 24.01 5.47
CA GLY A 499 26.26 23.64 4.75
C GLY A 499 26.12 23.71 3.23
N THR A 500 26.76 22.78 2.52
CA THR A 500 26.86 22.77 1.05
C THR A 500 25.98 21.71 0.36
N SER A 501 25.33 20.84 1.12
CA SER A 501 24.48 19.76 0.60
C SER A 501 23.03 20.23 0.55
N ALA A 502 22.54 20.59 -0.64
CA ALA A 502 21.15 21.01 -0.80
C ALA A 502 20.17 19.86 -0.45
N PRO A 503 19.04 20.13 0.22
CA PRO A 503 18.00 19.15 0.43
C PRO A 503 17.42 18.74 -0.92
N ALA A 504 17.25 17.44 -1.10
CA ALA A 504 16.82 16.91 -2.38
C ALA A 504 16.16 15.54 -2.21
N VAL A 505 15.31 15.17 -3.18
CA VAL A 505 14.54 13.92 -3.19
C VAL A 505 14.83 13.09 -4.44
N LYS A 506 14.80 11.77 -4.30
CA LYS A 506 14.99 10.79 -5.39
C LYS A 506 14.23 9.51 -5.04
N ASN A 507 13.61 8.87 -6.03
CA ASN A 507 12.97 7.56 -5.84
C ASN A 507 13.85 6.49 -6.52
N VAL A 508 14.14 5.43 -5.78
CA VAL A 508 14.94 4.27 -6.22
C VAL A 508 14.21 3.01 -5.80
N ASP A 509 13.80 2.19 -6.77
CA ASP A 509 13.07 0.93 -6.56
C ASP A 509 11.79 1.09 -5.71
N GLY A 510 11.03 2.17 -5.90
CA GLY A 510 9.84 2.50 -5.10
C GLY A 510 10.12 3.07 -3.71
N ILE A 511 11.37 3.44 -3.41
CA ILE A 511 11.77 4.05 -2.13
C ILE A 511 12.16 5.51 -2.36
N VAL A 512 11.37 6.43 -1.80
CA VAL A 512 11.63 7.88 -1.80
C VAL A 512 12.68 8.19 -0.75
N ARG A 513 13.85 8.65 -1.20
CA ARG A 513 15.05 8.94 -0.41
C ARG A 513 15.32 10.43 -0.39
N PHE A 514 15.70 10.93 0.78
CA PHE A 514 16.19 12.29 0.95
C PHE A 514 17.72 12.30 1.06
N THR A 515 18.31 13.48 0.86
CA THR A 515 19.70 13.82 1.20
C THR A 515 19.78 15.32 1.48
N GLY A 516 20.89 15.78 2.05
CA GLY A 516 21.14 17.17 2.38
C GLY A 516 20.71 17.53 3.79
N ALA A 517 20.90 18.79 4.16
CA ALA A 517 20.56 19.27 5.50
C ALA A 517 19.96 20.67 5.46
N ILE A 518 19.13 20.96 6.46
CA ILE A 518 18.40 22.22 6.61
C ILE A 518 18.50 22.75 8.04
N GLN A 519 18.19 24.04 8.20
CA GLN A 519 18.16 24.75 9.49
C GLN A 519 17.11 25.87 9.43
N THR A 520 16.66 26.38 10.58
CA THR A 520 15.69 27.48 10.63
C THR A 520 15.89 28.36 11.86
N SER A 521 15.76 29.68 11.70
CA SER A 521 15.65 30.59 12.86
C SER A 521 14.21 30.72 13.37
N GLY A 522 13.24 30.07 12.72
CA GLY A 522 11.81 30.18 13.00
C GLY A 522 11.25 29.06 13.89
N ALA A 523 9.93 29.08 14.03
CA ALA A 523 9.15 28.06 14.75
C ALA A 523 8.08 27.38 13.88
N ASN A 524 8.09 27.62 12.56
CA ASN A 524 7.18 26.93 11.63
C ASN A 524 7.76 25.54 11.31
N PRO A 525 7.05 24.44 11.60
CA PRO A 525 7.56 23.10 11.32
C PRO A 525 7.61 22.78 9.81
N TRP A 526 6.79 23.40 8.97
CA TRP A 526 6.72 23.14 7.53
C TRP A 526 7.99 23.62 6.82
N ALA A 527 8.87 22.67 6.51
CA ALA A 527 10.20 22.92 5.95
C ALA A 527 10.20 23.09 4.43
N PHE A 528 9.47 22.25 3.70
CA PHE A 528 9.32 22.30 2.24
C PHE A 528 8.13 21.46 1.79
N THR A 529 7.85 21.42 0.49
CA THR A 529 6.84 20.54 -0.13
C THR A 529 7.51 19.68 -1.20
N LEU A 530 7.22 18.39 -1.21
CA LEU A 530 7.59 17.45 -2.25
C LEU A 530 6.74 17.69 -3.52
N PRO A 531 7.28 17.46 -4.72
CA PRO A 531 6.46 17.31 -5.92
C PRO A 531 5.49 16.11 -5.77
N PRO A 532 4.29 16.15 -6.38
CA PRO A 532 3.27 15.12 -6.17
C PRO A 532 3.73 13.69 -6.53
N GLU A 533 4.59 13.53 -7.53
CA GLU A 533 5.16 12.23 -7.92
C GLU A 533 6.15 11.63 -6.89
N TYR A 534 6.42 12.35 -5.80
CA TYR A 534 7.14 11.87 -4.62
C TYR A 534 6.29 11.91 -3.34
N ALA A 535 5.04 12.38 -3.37
CA ALA A 535 4.19 12.47 -2.18
C ALA A 535 3.62 11.08 -1.79
N PRO A 536 3.46 10.77 -0.49
CA PRO A 536 2.85 9.53 0.00
C PRO A 536 1.31 9.53 -0.11
N ALA A 537 0.66 8.36 -0.08
CA ALA A 537 -0.80 8.27 0.02
C ALA A 537 -1.35 8.76 1.37
N THR A 538 -0.54 8.64 2.43
CA THR A 538 -0.91 8.83 3.83
C THR A 538 0.17 9.62 4.56
N SER A 539 -0.06 9.98 5.83
CA SER A 539 1.02 10.52 6.67
C SER A 539 2.15 9.49 6.82
N VAL A 540 3.41 9.92 6.68
CA VAL A 540 4.60 9.10 6.98
C VAL A 540 5.52 9.82 7.96
N TYR A 541 6.15 9.05 8.86
CA TYR A 541 6.87 9.57 10.03
C TYR A 541 8.30 9.01 10.12
N ILE A 542 9.27 9.71 9.54
CA ILE A 542 10.60 9.17 9.24
C ILE A 542 11.60 9.69 10.28
N PRO A 543 12.35 8.83 11.00
CA PRO A 543 13.39 9.29 11.94
C PRO A 543 14.47 10.13 11.25
N VAL A 544 14.88 11.24 11.88
CA VAL A 544 16.00 12.08 11.41
C VAL A 544 16.94 12.50 12.54
N ASP A 545 18.16 12.84 12.14
CA ASP A 545 19.18 13.41 13.02
C ASP A 545 19.06 14.94 13.10
N LEU A 546 19.14 15.47 14.32
CA LEU A 546 19.09 16.89 14.65
C LEU A 546 20.42 17.35 15.28
N CYS A 547 20.54 18.66 15.54
CA CYS A 547 21.74 19.25 16.15
C CYS A 547 22.21 18.50 17.42
N GLY A 548 23.50 18.17 17.47
CA GLY A 548 24.10 17.46 18.60
C GLY A 548 23.83 15.96 18.69
N SER A 549 23.32 15.33 17.61
CA SER A 549 22.82 13.95 17.61
C SER A 549 21.52 13.73 18.40
N GLU A 550 20.78 14.80 18.68
CA GLU A 550 19.38 14.67 19.09
C GLU A 550 18.58 14.05 17.93
N GLN A 551 17.53 13.28 18.21
CA GLN A 551 16.72 12.62 17.18
C GLN A 551 15.30 13.18 17.16
N GLY A 552 14.81 13.45 15.96
CA GLY A 552 13.45 13.87 15.68
C GLY A 552 12.85 13.05 14.54
N ARG A 553 11.88 13.62 13.83
CA ARG A 553 11.29 13.00 12.65
C ARG A 553 10.86 14.02 11.60
N LEU A 554 10.78 13.57 10.35
CA LEU A 554 9.95 14.22 9.34
C LEU A 554 8.52 13.67 9.48
N HIS A 555 7.52 14.55 9.42
CA HIS A 555 6.14 14.18 9.10
C HIS A 555 5.87 14.67 7.68
N VAL A 556 5.73 13.74 6.73
CA VAL A 556 5.33 14.06 5.35
C VAL A 556 3.83 13.77 5.20
N PHE A 557 3.09 14.74 4.69
CA PHE A 557 1.65 14.67 4.45
C PHE A 557 1.35 14.20 3.01
N PRO A 558 0.13 13.72 2.72
CA PRO A 558 -0.29 13.39 1.35
C PRO A 558 -0.21 14.57 0.36
N SER A 559 -0.34 15.80 0.86
CA SER A 559 -0.14 17.04 0.10
C SER A 559 1.34 17.31 -0.28
N GLY A 560 2.24 16.38 0.00
CA GLY A 560 3.69 16.53 -0.15
C GLY A 560 4.34 17.47 0.88
N GLN A 561 3.58 18.15 1.75
CA GLN A 561 4.14 19.01 2.79
C GLN A 561 5.05 18.19 3.72
N VAL A 562 6.24 18.71 4.02
CA VAL A 562 7.21 18.09 4.93
C VAL A 562 7.37 18.97 6.15
N HIS A 563 6.94 18.47 7.30
CA HIS A 563 7.16 19.08 8.60
C HIS A 563 8.36 18.42 9.30
N VAL A 564 9.20 19.22 9.96
CA VAL A 564 10.18 18.71 10.92
C VAL A 564 9.53 18.72 12.30
N GLU A 565 9.68 17.62 13.03
CA GLU A 565 9.25 17.49 14.43
C GLU A 565 10.43 17.09 15.32
N ALA A 566 10.50 17.68 16.51
CA ALA A 566 11.49 17.38 17.53
C ALA A 566 10.78 16.99 18.85
N PRO A 567 11.45 16.24 19.74
CA PRO A 567 10.95 15.97 21.09
C PRO A 567 10.52 17.24 21.83
N ALA A 568 9.58 17.12 22.77
CA ALA A 568 9.06 18.26 23.54
C ALA A 568 10.20 19.05 24.22
N GLY A 569 10.30 20.35 23.91
CA GLY A 569 11.38 21.23 24.39
C GLY A 569 12.69 21.18 23.58
N ALA A 570 12.83 20.29 22.61
CA ALA A 570 14.03 20.11 21.78
C ALA A 570 13.98 20.84 20.42
N TRP A 571 13.03 21.75 20.19
CA TRP A 571 12.91 22.49 18.92
C TRP A 571 14.20 23.23 18.51
N TRP A 572 14.97 23.71 19.50
CA TRP A 572 16.28 24.32 19.28
C TRP A 572 17.24 23.43 18.47
N ALA A 573 17.11 22.10 18.57
CA ALA A 573 17.94 21.18 17.82
C ALA A 573 17.60 21.21 16.32
N ALA A 574 16.31 21.21 15.97
CA ALA A 574 15.85 21.37 14.59
C ALA A 574 16.15 22.76 14.02
N GLN A 575 16.11 23.80 14.85
CA GLN A 575 16.53 25.16 14.46
C GLN A 575 18.01 25.22 14.06
N CYS A 576 18.88 24.58 14.85
CA CYS A 576 20.32 24.50 14.58
C CYS A 576 20.64 23.63 13.34
N PHE A 577 20.05 22.44 13.25
CA PHE A 577 20.39 21.45 12.21
C PHE A 577 19.32 20.35 12.14
N THR A 578 18.88 20.02 10.93
CA THR A 578 18.13 18.81 10.60
C THR A 578 18.79 18.13 9.40
N SER A 579 19.28 16.91 9.59
CA SER A 579 19.73 16.06 8.49
C SER A 579 18.54 15.43 7.79
N LEU A 580 18.58 15.38 6.46
CA LEU A 580 17.71 14.52 5.66
C LEU A 580 18.47 13.28 5.15
N ASP A 581 19.78 13.17 5.41
CA ASP A 581 20.60 12.06 4.92
C ASP A 581 20.15 10.73 5.54
N GLY A 582 19.88 9.76 4.67
CA GLY A 582 19.41 8.43 5.06
C GLY A 582 17.94 8.35 5.49
N ALA A 583 17.21 9.47 5.49
CA ALA A 583 15.75 9.45 5.61
C ALA A 583 15.11 8.92 4.31
N TRP A 584 14.10 8.07 4.44
CA TRP A 584 13.31 7.56 3.32
C TRP A 584 11.94 7.02 3.76
N PHE A 585 11.02 6.86 2.81
CA PHE A 585 9.75 6.12 2.95
C PHE A 585 9.43 5.36 1.66
N GLY A 586 8.48 4.43 1.73
CA GLY A 586 8.02 3.66 0.57
C GLY A 586 6.87 4.32 -0.18
N LEU A 587 6.94 4.30 -1.51
CA LEU A 587 5.76 4.37 -2.40
C LEU A 587 5.35 2.92 -2.69
#